data_AF-A0A1F2RGC5-F1
#
_entry.id   AF-A0A1F2RGC5-F1
#
_cell.length_a   1.000
_cell.length_b   1.000
_cell.length_c   1.000
_cell.angle_alpha   90.00
_cell.angle_beta   90.00
_cell.angle_gamma   90.00
#
_symmetry.space_group_name_H-M   'P 1'
#
loop_
_entity.id
_entity.type
_entity.pdbx_description
1 polymer ?
#
loop_
_entity_poly.entity_id
_entity_poly.type
_entity_poly.pdbx_seq_one_letter_code
_entity_poly.pdbx_strand_id
1 'polypeptide(L)'
;MNKVCTANESIVKLIFNAFGRNTLAVKKILLGQVWRKDGTNDTYLVTKLYNEVFSTFAMLRKIGGEEILRIKVEKAGEGATLRGFTYTQETEDF
;
A
#
# COMPACT_ATOMS: atom_id res chain seq x y z
N MET A 1 19.54 -23.52 -18.09
CA MET A 1 18.28 -23.53 -17.32
C MET A 1 18.21 -22.25 -16.52
N ASN A 2 17.27 -21.37 -16.88
CA ASN A 2 17.26 -19.95 -16.51
C ASN A 2 16.90 -19.75 -15.03
N LYS A 3 17.86 -19.25 -14.24
CA LYS A 3 17.60 -18.69 -12.91
C LYS A 3 17.07 -17.27 -13.07
N VAL A 4 15.76 -17.12 -13.12
CA VAL A 4 15.10 -15.81 -13.09
C VAL A 4 15.00 -15.34 -11.63
N CYS A 5 15.88 -14.40 -11.29
CA CYS A 5 15.76 -13.31 -10.32
C CYS A 5 14.77 -13.48 -9.14
N THR A 6 15.26 -13.96 -7.99
CA THR A 6 14.58 -13.92 -6.67
C THR A 6 15.16 -12.82 -5.76
N ALA A 7 15.63 -11.70 -6.32
CA ALA A 7 16.25 -10.63 -5.53
C ALA A 7 15.24 -9.59 -5.00
N ASN A 8 14.04 -9.50 -5.60
CA ASN A 8 13.10 -8.42 -5.32
C ASN A 8 12.14 -8.72 -4.13
N GLU A 9 11.92 -9.98 -3.78
CA GLU A 9 11.06 -10.34 -2.63
C GLU A 9 11.74 -10.11 -1.28
N SER A 10 13.07 -10.23 -1.22
CA SER A 10 13.83 -10.12 0.04
C SER A 10 13.97 -8.68 0.52
N ILE A 11 14.12 -7.71 -0.40
CA ILE A 11 14.19 -6.28 -0.05
C ILE A 11 12.84 -5.80 0.48
N VAL A 12 11.74 -6.23 -0.15
CA VAL A 12 10.38 -5.89 0.28
C VAL A 12 10.08 -6.47 1.67
N LYS A 13 10.51 -7.71 1.96
CA LYS A 13 10.38 -8.32 3.30
C LYS A 13 11.26 -7.65 4.36
N LEU A 14 12.45 -7.16 3.99
CA LEU A 14 13.35 -6.45 4.91
C LEU A 14 12.81 -5.07 5.29
N ILE A 15 12.22 -4.33 4.35
CA ILE A 15 11.55 -3.05 4.66
C ILE A 15 10.29 -3.30 5.51
N PHE A 16 9.55 -4.38 5.26
CA PHE A 16 8.31 -4.71 5.97
C PHE A 16 8.49 -5.03 7.47
N ASN A 17 9.58 -5.70 7.86
CA ASN A 17 9.79 -6.14 9.26
C ASN A 17 10.39 -5.07 10.19
N ALA A 18 10.83 -3.94 9.67
CA ALA A 18 11.61 -2.97 10.43
C ALA A 18 10.78 -1.92 11.21
N PHE A 19 9.49 -1.73 10.90
CA PHE A 19 8.72 -0.62 11.46
C PHE A 19 7.45 -1.07 12.19
N GLY A 20 7.40 -0.68 13.47
CA GLY A 20 6.41 -1.06 14.46
C GLY A 20 5.05 -0.36 14.31
N ARG A 21 4.11 -0.82 15.16
CA ARG A 21 2.67 -0.59 15.13
C ARG A 21 2.28 0.86 15.49
N ASN A 22 1.83 1.67 14.53
CA ASN A 22 0.97 2.84 14.81
C ASN A 22 -0.04 3.08 13.66
N THR A 23 -1.33 3.11 14.00
CA THR A 23 -2.44 3.36 13.07
C THR A 23 -2.65 4.86 12.89
N LEU A 24 -1.98 5.50 11.93
CA LEU A 24 -2.18 6.91 11.60
C LEU A 24 -2.69 7.08 10.17
N ALA A 25 -3.66 8.00 10.02
CA ALA A 25 -4.14 8.45 8.72
C ALA A 25 -2.98 9.07 7.93
N VAL A 26 -2.80 8.64 6.68
CA VAL A 26 -1.69 9.11 5.84
C VAL A 26 -2.05 10.47 5.26
N LYS A 27 -1.16 11.47 5.35
CA LYS A 27 -1.38 12.79 4.73
C LYS A 27 -1.74 12.69 3.24
N LYS A 28 -1.17 11.71 2.53
CA LYS A 28 -1.47 11.42 1.13
C LYS A 28 -1.11 9.98 0.76
N ILE A 29 -1.92 9.35 -0.10
CA ILE A 29 -1.55 8.06 -0.71
C ILE A 29 -0.45 8.29 -1.76
N LEU A 30 0.64 7.53 -1.67
CA LEU A 30 1.80 7.58 -2.56
C LEU A 30 2.05 6.21 -3.20
N LEU A 31 2.75 6.21 -4.34
CA LEU A 31 3.21 4.99 -4.99
C LEU A 31 4.29 4.33 -4.14
N GLY A 32 4.31 2.99 -4.11
CA GLY A 32 5.26 2.23 -3.28
C GLY A 32 4.82 2.07 -1.82
N GLN A 33 3.71 2.69 -1.41
CA GLN A 33 3.14 2.48 -0.08
C GLN A 33 2.53 1.09 0.05
N VAL A 34 2.70 0.50 1.22
CA VAL A 34 2.16 -0.82 1.55
C VAL A 34 0.95 -0.67 2.47
N TRP A 35 -0.12 -1.40 2.12
CA TRP A 35 -1.41 -1.38 2.80
C TRP A 35 -1.84 -2.82 3.09
N ARG A 36 -2.38 -3.05 4.28
CA ARG A 36 -2.91 -4.35 4.68
C ARG A 36 -4.42 -4.34 4.56
N LYS A 37 -4.98 -5.37 3.93
CA LYS A 37 -6.43 -5.56 3.81
C LYS A 37 -7.00 -6.02 5.15
N ASP A 38 -8.04 -5.34 5.60
CA ASP A 38 -8.73 -5.67 6.83
C ASP A 38 -9.51 -7.00 6.63
N GLY A 39 -9.41 -7.90 7.60
CA GLY A 39 -10.08 -9.20 7.58
C GLY A 39 -9.23 -10.36 7.06
N THR A 40 -8.41 -10.18 6.01
CA THR A 40 -7.56 -11.25 5.48
C THR A 40 -6.10 -11.16 5.89
N ASN A 41 -5.65 -10.02 6.44
CA ASN A 41 -4.25 -9.71 6.72
C ASN A 41 -3.33 -9.76 5.48
N ASP A 42 -3.90 -9.83 4.27
CA ASP A 42 -3.14 -9.77 3.03
C ASP A 42 -2.52 -8.38 2.86
N THR A 43 -1.31 -8.35 2.32
CA THR A 43 -0.55 -7.12 2.13
C THR A 43 -0.51 -6.74 0.65
N TYR A 44 -0.71 -5.46 0.37
CA TYR A 44 -0.80 -4.91 -0.98
C TYR A 44 0.09 -3.68 -1.13
N LEU A 45 0.68 -3.54 -2.31
CA LEU A 45 1.52 -2.41 -2.71
C LEU A 45 0.75 -1.48 -3.63
N VAL A 46 0.78 -0.17 -3.37
CA VAL A 46 0.23 0.84 -4.28
C VAL A 46 1.15 0.97 -5.49
N THR A 47 0.67 0.56 -6.66
CA THR A 47 1.43 0.56 -7.92
C THR A 47 1.06 1.69 -8.85
N LYS A 48 -0.20 2.16 -8.81
CA LYS A 48 -0.69 3.29 -9.60
C LYS A 48 -1.70 4.10 -8.81
N LEU A 49 -1.75 5.40 -9.09
CA LEU A 49 -2.75 6.31 -8.58
C LEU A 49 -3.37 7.05 -9.77
N TYR A 50 -4.68 6.93 -9.90
CA TYR A 50 -5.46 7.63 -10.90
C TYR A 50 -6.23 8.75 -10.21
N ASN A 51 -5.90 9.99 -10.52
CA ASN A 51 -6.72 11.14 -10.16
C ASN A 51 -7.68 11.41 -11.32
N GLU A 52 -8.95 11.07 -11.10
CA GLU A 52 -10.04 11.48 -11.96
C GLU A 52 -10.61 12.82 -11.47
N VAL A 53 -11.49 13.43 -12.26
CA VAL A 53 -12.05 14.77 -12.02
C VAL A 53 -12.72 14.90 -10.64
N PHE A 54 -13.35 13.84 -10.14
CA PHE A 54 -14.10 13.84 -8.88
C PHE A 54 -13.62 12.81 -7.86
N SER A 55 -12.65 11.97 -8.20
CA SER A 55 -12.28 10.83 -7.35
C SER A 55 -10.86 10.39 -7.62
N THR A 56 -10.19 9.90 -6.58
CA THR A 56 -8.86 9.31 -6.69
C THR A 56 -9.00 7.81 -6.50
N PHE A 57 -8.32 7.02 -7.32
CA PHE A 57 -8.28 5.56 -7.23
C PHE A 57 -6.84 5.09 -7.08
N ALA A 58 -6.62 4.16 -6.16
CA ALA A 58 -5.36 3.46 -5.98
C ALA A 58 -5.45 2.05 -6.59
N MET A 59 -4.44 1.68 -7.37
CA MET A 59 -4.24 0.31 -7.84
C MET A 59 -3.26 -0.39 -6.90
N LEU A 60 -3.77 -1.40 -6.20
CA LEU A 60 -3.07 -2.18 -5.20
C LEU A 60 -2.72 -3.53 -5.80
N ARG A 61 -1.45 -3.93 -5.76
CA ARG A 61 -1.02 -5.26 -6.16
C ARG A 61 -0.71 -6.08 -4.91
N LYS A 62 -1.24 -7.30 -4.83
CA LYS A 62 -0.93 -8.22 -3.73
C LYS A 62 0.56 -8.58 -3.70
N ILE A 63 1.17 -8.53 -2.53
CA ILE A 63 2.55 -9.00 -2.33
C ILE A 63 2.53 -10.52 -2.21
N GLY A 64 3.36 -11.22 -3.01
CA GLY A 64 3.35 -12.68 -3.08
C GLY A 64 2.20 -13.25 -3.93
N GLY A 65 1.56 -12.45 -4.78
CA GLY A 65 0.51 -12.89 -5.70
C GLY A 65 0.35 -12.00 -6.94
N GLU A 66 -0.61 -12.36 -7.79
CA GLU A 66 -0.93 -11.63 -9.03
C GLU A 66 -2.24 -10.82 -8.92
N GLU A 67 -2.92 -10.86 -7.78
CA GLU A 67 -4.16 -10.12 -7.56
C GLU A 67 -3.92 -8.59 -7.59
N ILE A 68 -4.74 -7.90 -8.36
CA ILE A 68 -4.73 -6.43 -8.47
C ILE A 68 -6.11 -5.90 -8.11
N LEU A 69 -6.16 -4.96 -7.17
CA LEU A 69 -7.37 -4.33 -6.67
C LEU A 69 -7.38 -2.84 -7.03
N ARG A 70 -8.52 -2.34 -7.50
CA ARG A 70 -8.77 -0.90 -7.67
C ARG A 70 -9.63 -0.43 -6.50
N ILE A 71 -9.09 0.46 -5.68
CA ILE A 71 -9.78 0.98 -4.50
C ILE A 71 -9.93 2.49 -4.61
N LYS A 72 -11.12 2.99 -4.30
CA LYS A 72 -11.38 4.43 -4.21
C LYS A 72 -10.69 4.97 -2.97
N VAL A 73 -9.90 6.02 -3.14
CA VAL A 73 -9.28 6.76 -2.03
C VAL A 73 -10.32 7.68 -1.44
N GLU A 74 -10.53 7.59 -0.13
CA GLU A 74 -11.36 8.50 0.64
C GLU A 74 -10.47 9.58 1.24
N LYS A 75 -10.79 10.85 0.99
CA LYS A 75 -10.11 11.99 1.61
C LYS A 75 -10.86 12.32 2.89
N ALA A 76 -10.19 12.25 4.03
CA ALA A 76 -10.74 12.53 5.35
C ALA A 76 -9.93 13.64 6.01
N GLY A 77 -10.45 14.88 5.98
CA GLY A 77 -9.74 16.05 6.49
C GLY A 77 -8.41 16.30 5.77
N GLU A 78 -7.32 16.39 6.53
CA GLU A 78 -5.95 16.51 5.99
C GLU A 78 -5.33 15.17 5.57
N GLY A 79 -6.05 14.06 5.76
CA GLY A 79 -5.59 12.71 5.46
C GLY A 79 -6.29 12.05 4.28
N ALA A 80 -5.70 10.97 3.79
CA ALA A 80 -6.26 10.08 2.79
C ALA A 80 -6.22 8.63 3.32
N THR A 81 -7.32 7.92 3.12
CA THR A 81 -7.49 6.53 3.58
C THR A 81 -8.01 5.65 2.45
N LEU A 82 -7.78 4.35 2.59
CA LEU A 82 -8.29 3.32 1.69
C LEU A 82 -9.34 2.51 2.46
N ARG A 83 -10.56 2.45 1.94
CA ARG A 83 -11.66 1.76 2.62
C ARG A 83 -11.38 0.26 2.72
N GLY A 84 -11.37 -0.28 3.94
CA GLY A 84 -11.07 -1.69 4.20
C GLY A 84 -9.58 -2.05 4.12
N PHE A 85 -8.70 -1.04 4.16
CA PHE A 85 -7.27 -1.24 4.28
C PHE A 85 -6.70 -0.37 5.40
N THR A 86 -5.83 -0.98 6.19
CA THR A 86 -5.00 -0.32 7.19
C THR A 86 -3.63 -0.02 6.60
N TYR A 87 -3.21 1.25 6.67
CA TYR A 87 -1.85 1.63 6.30
C TYR A 87 -0.83 1.00 7.26
N THR A 88 0.31 0.56 6.73
CA THR A 88 1.30 -0.18 7.52
C THR A 88 2.64 0.52 7.67
N GLN A 89 2.79 1.77 7.21
CA GLN A 89 4.06 2.52 7.37
C GLN A 89 3.79 3.75 8.23
N GLU A 90 4.77 4.18 9.01
CA GLU A 90 4.64 5.42 9.78
C GLU A 90 4.85 6.61 8.82
N THR A 91 4.04 7.66 8.96
CA THR A 91 4.31 8.92 8.27
C THR A 91 5.46 9.57 9.04
N GLU A 92 6.70 9.44 8.58
CA GLU A 92 7.77 10.35 9.04
C GLU A 92 7.40 11.75 8.52
N ASP A 93 6.92 12.60 9.42
CA ASP A 93 6.87 14.04 9.20
C ASP A 93 8.33 14.52 9.12
N PHE A 94 8.81 14.75 7.89
CA PHE A 94 10.06 15.47 7.64
C PHE A 94 9.81 16.97 7.52
#